data_AF-A0A1M6UZV9-F1
#
_entry.id   AF-A0A1M6UZV9-F1
#
_cell.length_a   1.000
_cell.length_b   1.000
_cell.length_c   1.000
_cell.angle_alpha   90.00
_cell.angle_beta   90.00
_cell.angle_gamma   90.00
#
_symmetry.space_group_name_H-M   'P 1'
#
loop_
_entity.id
_entity.type
_entity.pdbx_description
1 polymer ?
#
loop_
_entity_poly.entity_id
_entity_poly.type
_entity_poly.pdbx_seq_one_letter_code
_entity_poly.pdbx_strand_id
1 'polypeptide(L)'
;MRHLKYLLFFLFSLAFLPAAYAQNNPSSVVVNGTTWNKCADEHGTCSFSGTQSVLYGAWPPSAPSAMYAVNGTYTGKVPCDNSAMADPAVGYQKACYIKATSTSTSTSTSTQFTPPALVNPVNPMAYGAKCDGVTNDTAAFQKAINAGDVLVPSGTCVINGTLNVRASNRHIQCQQTVLKRTTGYANQMFVIGDYNNYYHDDSIVNCNFVGANTVVPQYYNNDARHWDIPVETVGPVSNFFLAGNSFKQFFGQSMFQTYGSTNGGSGDKIIYNTFASCGYYGPVFVAHTNGYIGHNTVTDCAVGIENDNTTQQTGHNVIEYNTIKAVYGYGAPDMSSSVMLTGGVAASADYSTNIVRNNTVSGTSNAQGFRGANIPSRTIIGKNWGVKAAQYSNNTCVSGCSVTQ
;
A
#
# COMPACT_ATOMS: atom_id res chain seq x y z
N MET A 1 -35.69 73.97 -23.73
CA MET A 1 -35.92 73.96 -22.25
C MET A 1 -35.55 72.56 -21.75
N ARG A 2 -34.38 72.39 -21.11
CA ARG A 2 -34.21 72.20 -19.64
C ARG A 2 -35.01 70.96 -19.17
N HIS A 3 -34.46 69.83 -18.71
CA HIS A 3 -33.36 69.53 -17.76
C HIS A 3 -32.97 68.02 -17.93
N LEU A 4 -31.71 67.60 -18.07
CA LEU A 4 -30.69 67.31 -17.05
C LEU A 4 -31.17 66.61 -15.75
N LYS A 5 -30.89 65.30 -15.62
CA LYS A 5 -30.59 64.64 -14.33
C LYS A 5 -29.48 63.57 -14.51
N TYR A 6 -28.29 63.97 -14.05
CA TYR A 6 -27.14 63.26 -13.53
C TYR A 6 -27.20 61.72 -13.41
N LEU A 7 -26.29 61.04 -14.12
CA LEU A 7 -25.72 59.76 -13.70
C LEU A 7 -24.23 59.99 -13.43
N LEU A 8 -23.81 59.97 -12.16
CA LEU A 8 -22.41 59.97 -11.77
C LEU A 8 -21.75 58.67 -12.27
N PHE A 9 -20.82 58.77 -13.21
CA PHE A 9 -19.86 57.73 -13.50
C PHE A 9 -18.75 57.78 -12.44
N PHE A 10 -18.79 56.88 -11.47
CA PHE A 10 -17.62 56.59 -10.62
C PHE A 10 -16.57 55.90 -11.51
N LEU A 11 -15.50 56.61 -11.84
CA LEU A 11 -14.26 56.02 -12.34
C LEU A 11 -13.64 55.19 -11.20
N PHE A 12 -13.97 53.90 -11.13
CA PHE A 12 -13.16 52.93 -10.41
C PHE A 12 -11.93 52.67 -11.28
N SER A 13 -10.84 53.36 -10.97
CA SER A 13 -9.51 52.95 -11.39
C SER A 13 -9.23 51.57 -10.78
N LEU A 14 -9.41 50.50 -11.56
CA LEU A 14 -8.78 49.22 -11.24
C LEU A 14 -7.27 49.42 -11.38
N ALA A 15 -6.65 49.84 -10.28
CA ALA A 15 -5.27 49.48 -10.04
C ALA A 15 -5.25 47.95 -9.99
N PHE A 16 -4.78 47.32 -11.07
CA PHE A 16 -4.28 45.95 -11.02
C PHE A 16 -3.07 45.96 -10.08
N LEU A 17 -3.34 45.83 -8.78
CA LEU A 17 -2.38 45.23 -7.88
C LEU A 17 -2.23 43.79 -8.37
N PRO A 18 -1.03 43.34 -8.78
CA PRO A 18 -0.81 41.91 -8.85
C PRO A 18 -1.04 41.44 -7.42
N ALA A 19 -2.13 40.68 -7.21
CA ALA A 19 -2.26 39.91 -6.00
C ALA A 19 -1.00 39.06 -5.93
N ALA A 20 -0.09 39.43 -5.04
CA ALA A 20 0.99 38.57 -4.62
C ALA A 20 0.28 37.31 -4.12
N TYR A 21 0.21 36.32 -4.99
CA TYR A 21 -0.31 35.01 -4.69
C TYR A 21 0.64 34.45 -3.63
N ALA A 22 0.28 34.62 -2.35
CA ALA A 22 0.92 33.95 -1.24
C ALA A 22 0.63 32.46 -1.41
N GLN A 23 1.53 31.76 -2.10
CA GLN A 23 1.41 30.34 -2.44
C GLN A 23 2.30 29.55 -1.50
N ASN A 24 1.69 28.75 -0.62
CA ASN A 24 2.43 27.89 0.29
C ASN A 24 3.00 26.70 -0.48
N ASN A 25 4.27 26.81 -0.89
CA ASN A 25 5.05 25.68 -1.38
C ASN A 25 4.93 24.49 -0.40
N PRO A 26 4.54 23.30 -0.87
CA PRO A 26 4.21 22.14 -0.01
C PRO A 26 5.45 21.64 0.74
N SER A 27 5.24 20.90 1.83
CA SER A 27 6.32 20.35 2.66
C SER A 27 7.13 19.25 1.98
N SER A 28 6.58 18.62 0.93
CA SER A 28 7.29 17.64 0.10
C SER A 28 6.75 17.65 -1.34
N VAL A 29 7.61 17.31 -2.30
CA VAL A 29 7.26 17.19 -3.73
C VAL A 29 7.91 15.96 -4.35
N VAL A 30 7.28 15.42 -5.39
CA VAL A 30 7.86 14.33 -6.19
C VAL A 30 8.19 14.87 -7.57
N VAL A 31 9.47 14.87 -7.94
CA VAL A 31 9.96 15.33 -9.25
C VAL A 31 10.78 14.20 -9.87
N ASN A 32 10.42 13.78 -11.07
CA ASN A 32 11.04 12.66 -11.80
C ASN A 32 11.18 11.38 -10.94
N GLY A 33 10.13 11.04 -10.18
CA GLY A 33 10.11 9.85 -9.31
C GLY A 33 10.97 9.96 -8.04
N THR A 34 11.60 11.10 -7.78
CA THR A 34 12.36 11.35 -6.55
C THR A 34 11.54 12.22 -5.59
N THR A 35 11.45 11.82 -4.32
CA THR A 35 10.83 12.63 -3.26
C THR A 35 11.83 13.66 -2.72
N TRP A 36 11.37 14.90 -2.59
CA TRP A 36 12.15 16.03 -2.07
C TRP A 36 11.41 16.66 -0.91
N ASN A 37 12.12 16.95 0.18
CA ASN A 37 11.57 17.56 1.38
C ASN A 37 11.92 19.04 1.41
N LYS A 38 10.93 19.89 1.71
CA LYS A 38 11.12 21.34 1.78
C LYS A 38 12.14 21.67 2.86
N CYS A 39 13.12 22.47 2.50
CA CYS A 39 14.25 22.85 3.33
C CYS A 39 14.21 24.33 3.72
N ALA A 40 13.84 25.21 2.78
CA ALA A 40 13.69 26.65 3.01
C ALA A 40 12.74 27.27 1.98
N ASP A 41 12.07 28.36 2.36
CA ASP A 41 11.41 29.26 1.42
C ASP A 41 12.43 30.17 0.70
N GLU A 42 12.03 30.78 -0.42
CA GLU A 42 12.85 31.74 -1.16
C GLU A 42 13.39 32.85 -0.24
N HIS A 43 14.67 33.22 -0.43
CA HIS A 43 15.48 34.09 0.43
C HIS A 43 15.86 33.50 1.79
N GLY A 44 15.43 32.27 2.09
CA GLY A 44 15.93 31.50 3.24
C GLY A 44 17.30 30.89 2.98
N THR A 45 17.85 30.21 4.00
CA THR A 45 19.06 29.38 3.84
C THR A 45 18.69 27.93 4.08
N CYS A 46 18.91 27.07 3.08
CA CYS A 46 18.72 25.65 3.22
C CYS A 46 20.00 25.01 3.81
N SER A 47 19.90 24.49 5.03
CA SER A 47 21.04 23.88 5.75
C SER A 47 20.84 22.38 5.92
N PHE A 48 21.90 21.60 5.71
CA PHE A 48 21.86 20.13 5.78
C PHE A 48 23.24 19.53 6.04
N SER A 49 23.29 18.32 6.59
CA SER A 49 24.55 17.61 6.80
C SER A 49 25.06 16.96 5.51
N GLY A 50 26.38 16.93 5.36
CA GLY A 50 27.05 16.30 4.22
C GLY A 50 26.79 17.01 2.89
N THR A 51 26.96 16.26 1.79
CA THR A 51 26.74 16.73 0.43
C THR A 51 25.36 16.27 -0.06
N GLN A 52 24.47 17.19 -0.43
CA GLN A 52 23.11 16.90 -0.89
C GLN A 52 22.81 17.57 -2.22
N SER A 53 22.00 16.92 -3.05
CA SER A 53 21.33 17.59 -4.17
C SER A 53 20.21 18.49 -3.66
N VAL A 54 20.06 19.65 -4.29
CA VAL A 54 19.02 20.63 -3.95
C VAL A 54 18.14 20.88 -5.18
N LEU A 55 16.83 20.81 -4.96
CA LEU A 55 15.79 21.13 -5.93
C LEU A 55 15.26 22.54 -5.61
N TYR A 56 15.16 23.39 -6.61
CA TYR A 56 14.66 24.75 -6.47
C TYR A 56 13.53 25.01 -7.45
N GLY A 57 12.47 25.69 -7.01
CA GLY A 57 11.33 26.01 -7.86
C GLY A 57 10.07 26.29 -7.08
N ALA A 58 8.95 26.34 -7.79
CA ALA A 58 7.64 26.63 -7.20
C ALA A 58 6.63 25.53 -7.52
N TRP A 59 5.63 25.37 -6.64
CA TRP A 59 4.43 24.59 -6.90
C TRP A 59 3.35 25.49 -7.53
N PRO A 60 3.14 25.47 -8.87
CA PRO A 60 2.05 26.21 -9.47
C PRO A 60 0.70 25.53 -9.15
N PRO A 61 -0.34 26.28 -8.72
CA PRO A 61 -1.65 25.72 -8.37
C PRO A 61 -2.40 25.06 -9.54
N SER A 62 -2.05 25.42 -10.77
CA SER A 62 -2.82 25.11 -11.98
C SER A 62 -2.04 24.37 -13.07
N ALA A 63 -0.78 23.97 -12.82
CA ALA A 63 0.03 23.28 -13.82
C ALA A 63 0.70 22.02 -13.26
N PRO A 64 0.56 20.86 -13.91
CA PRO A 64 1.30 19.64 -13.57
C PRO A 64 2.73 19.61 -14.13
N SER A 65 3.18 20.65 -14.85
CA SER A 65 4.58 20.75 -15.29
C SER A 65 5.46 21.21 -14.11
N ALA A 66 6.45 20.41 -13.76
CA ALA A 66 7.42 20.75 -12.73
C ALA A 66 8.17 22.05 -13.11
N MET A 67 7.92 23.15 -12.38
CA MET A 67 8.71 24.37 -12.46
C MET A 67 9.89 24.28 -11.47
N TYR A 68 10.55 23.13 -11.46
CA TYR A 68 11.63 22.79 -10.56
C TYR A 68 12.89 22.43 -11.34
N ALA A 69 14.03 22.95 -10.91
CA ALA A 69 15.34 22.58 -11.41
C ALA A 69 16.13 21.93 -10.28
N VAL A 70 16.75 20.77 -10.57
CA VAL A 70 17.80 20.22 -9.70
C VAL A 70 19.03 21.06 -9.97
N ASN A 71 19.47 21.80 -8.96
CA ASN A 71 20.60 22.69 -9.10
C ASN A 71 21.79 22.18 -8.30
N GLY A 72 22.52 21.23 -8.89
CA GLY A 72 23.80 20.76 -8.37
C GLY A 72 23.76 20.06 -7.01
N THR A 73 24.94 19.90 -6.42
CA THR A 73 25.18 19.31 -5.11
C THR A 73 25.94 20.30 -4.24
N TYR A 74 25.45 20.61 -3.05
CA TYR A 74 26.12 21.49 -2.10
C TYR A 74 26.53 20.73 -0.85
N THR A 75 27.42 21.31 -0.05
CA THR A 75 27.86 20.75 1.23
C THR A 75 27.54 21.71 2.37
N GLY A 76 26.83 21.24 3.40
CA GLY A 76 26.53 22.00 4.61
C GLY A 76 25.35 22.98 4.50
N LYS A 77 25.35 23.86 3.49
CA LYS A 77 24.26 24.83 3.28
C LYS A 77 24.27 25.42 1.88
N VAL A 78 23.13 25.98 1.48
CA VAL A 78 22.98 26.78 0.26
C VAL A 78 21.96 27.92 0.47
N PRO A 79 22.21 29.14 -0.06
CA PRO A 79 21.19 30.17 -0.13
C PRO A 79 20.01 29.71 -0.99
N CYS A 80 18.78 29.95 -0.55
CA CYS A 80 17.59 29.59 -1.31
C CYS A 80 17.11 30.73 -2.19
N ASP A 81 17.92 31.13 -3.16
CA ASP A 81 17.63 32.28 -4.01
C ASP A 81 18.26 32.13 -5.40
N ASN A 82 17.93 33.10 -6.25
CA ASN A 82 18.38 33.17 -7.64
C ASN A 82 19.89 33.45 -7.79
N SER A 83 20.61 33.80 -6.72
CA SER A 83 22.06 34.00 -6.77
C SER A 83 22.83 32.68 -6.66
N ALA A 84 22.23 31.68 -6.01
CA ALA A 84 22.77 30.33 -5.93
C ALA A 84 22.24 29.40 -7.04
N MET A 85 21.05 29.68 -7.60
CA MET A 85 20.32 28.77 -8.49
C MET A 85 19.63 29.50 -9.65
N ALA A 86 19.70 28.96 -10.87
CA ALA A 86 18.94 29.53 -11.99
C ALA A 86 17.43 29.44 -11.71
N ASP A 87 16.69 30.54 -11.92
CA ASP A 87 15.26 30.64 -11.63
C ASP A 87 14.42 29.83 -12.64
N PRO A 88 13.82 28.70 -12.24
CA PRO A 88 13.00 27.88 -13.13
C PRO A 88 11.52 28.32 -13.12
N ALA A 89 11.14 29.27 -12.27
CA ALA A 89 9.77 29.69 -12.01
C ALA A 89 9.64 31.20 -11.85
N VAL A 90 10.05 31.94 -12.89
CA VAL A 90 9.99 33.41 -12.91
C VAL A 90 8.57 33.90 -12.63
N GLY A 91 8.42 34.80 -11.65
CA GLY A 91 7.13 35.36 -11.23
C GLY A 91 6.40 34.55 -10.16
N TYR A 92 6.94 33.42 -9.71
CA TYR A 92 6.40 32.61 -8.62
C TYR A 92 7.31 32.66 -7.39
N GLN A 93 6.70 32.58 -6.20
CA GLN A 93 7.42 32.41 -4.94
C GLN A 93 7.97 30.98 -4.85
N LYS A 94 9.28 30.87 -4.69
CA LYS A 94 9.99 29.57 -4.77
C LYS A 94 10.29 29.00 -3.39
N ALA A 95 10.74 27.75 -3.40
CA ALA A 95 11.29 27.08 -2.23
C ALA A 95 12.41 26.12 -2.66
N CYS A 96 13.29 25.82 -1.72
CA CYS A 96 14.34 24.82 -1.86
C CYS A 96 13.92 23.55 -1.16
N TYR A 97 14.27 22.43 -1.78
CA TYR A 97 14.03 21.10 -1.25
C TYR A 97 15.33 20.31 -1.34
N ILE A 98 15.59 19.48 -0.34
CA ILE A 98 16.66 18.49 -0.38
C ILE A 98 16.09 17.14 -0.73
N LYS A 99 16.89 16.29 -1.38
CA LYS A 99 16.48 14.90 -1.62
C LYS A 99 16.05 14.32 -0.28
N ALA A 100 14.89 13.67 -0.24
CA ALA A 100 14.53 12.92 0.96
C ALA A 100 15.66 11.91 1.16
N THR A 101 16.53 12.17 2.13
CA THR A 101 17.43 11.14 2.60
C THR A 101 16.51 10.01 3.00
N SER A 102 16.74 8.84 2.43
CA SER A 102 16.43 7.62 3.14
C SER A 102 17.31 7.64 4.39
N THR A 103 16.97 8.50 5.36
CA THR A 103 17.16 8.18 6.75
C THR A 103 16.32 6.94 6.93
N SER A 104 16.91 5.80 6.58
CA SER A 104 16.92 4.69 7.49
C SER A 104 17.45 5.27 8.79
N THR A 105 16.56 5.90 9.56
CA THR A 105 16.66 5.84 10.99
C THR A 105 16.78 4.35 11.22
N SER A 106 18.01 3.87 11.43
CA SER A 106 18.23 2.66 12.19
C SER A 106 17.81 3.01 13.62
N THR A 107 16.52 3.28 13.81
CA THR A 107 15.85 2.76 14.96
C THR A 107 16.19 1.30 14.90
N SER A 108 16.89 0.78 15.90
CA SER A 108 16.79 -0.62 16.22
C SER A 108 15.30 -0.87 16.47
N THR A 109 14.53 -1.08 15.40
CA THR A 109 13.26 -1.77 15.48
C THR A 109 13.70 -3.13 15.98
N SER A 110 13.54 -3.36 17.29
CA SER A 110 13.41 -4.72 17.80
C SER A 110 12.57 -5.46 16.77
N THR A 111 13.16 -6.42 16.06
CA THR A 111 12.43 -7.26 15.10
C THR A 111 11.26 -7.83 15.87
N GLN A 112 10.05 -7.34 15.59
CA GLN A 112 8.84 -7.68 16.37
C GLN A 112 8.34 -9.10 16.07
N PHE A 113 9.03 -9.80 15.17
CA PHE A 113 8.84 -11.21 14.85
C PHE A 113 10.20 -11.85 14.56
N THR A 114 10.26 -13.19 14.64
CA THR A 114 11.44 -13.98 14.29
C THR A 114 11.16 -14.71 12.96
N PRO A 115 11.90 -14.42 11.88
CA PRO A 115 11.83 -15.22 10.66
C PRO A 115 12.12 -16.70 10.94
N PRO A 116 11.42 -17.66 10.29
CA PRO A 116 11.80 -19.07 10.34
C PRO A 116 13.26 -19.28 9.94
N ALA A 117 13.96 -20.26 10.51
CA ALA A 117 15.34 -20.53 10.11
C ALA A 117 15.37 -21.13 8.70
N LEU A 118 16.27 -20.65 7.84
CA LEU A 118 16.49 -21.27 6.53
C LEU A 118 17.40 -22.49 6.65
N VAL A 119 17.06 -23.56 5.95
CA VAL A 119 17.87 -24.78 5.88
C VAL A 119 18.54 -24.86 4.51
N ASN A 120 19.87 -24.67 4.49
CA ASN A 120 20.69 -24.68 3.27
C ASN A 120 20.09 -23.86 2.12
N PRO A 121 19.79 -22.56 2.34
CA PRO A 121 19.05 -21.78 1.37
C PRO A 121 19.83 -21.59 0.07
N VAL A 122 19.10 -21.59 -1.03
CA VAL A 122 19.62 -21.32 -2.36
C VAL A 122 19.29 -19.89 -2.79
N ASN A 123 20.11 -19.35 -3.68
CA ASN A 123 19.92 -18.03 -4.28
C ASN A 123 19.32 -18.19 -5.70
N PRO A 124 18.20 -17.52 -6.06
CA PRO A 124 17.65 -17.56 -7.41
C PRO A 124 18.63 -17.19 -8.53
N MET A 125 19.65 -16.36 -8.25
CA MET A 125 20.68 -16.00 -9.23
C MET A 125 21.53 -17.20 -9.66
N ALA A 126 21.72 -18.19 -8.79
CA ALA A 126 22.38 -19.45 -9.13
C ALA A 126 21.59 -20.28 -10.15
N TYR A 127 20.28 -20.00 -10.30
CA TYR A 127 19.38 -20.62 -11.27
C TYR A 127 19.12 -19.73 -12.50
N GLY A 128 19.84 -18.61 -12.62
CA GLY A 128 19.81 -17.72 -13.78
C GLY A 128 19.02 -16.43 -13.60
N ALA A 129 18.47 -16.15 -12.41
CA ALA A 129 17.81 -14.87 -12.15
C ALA A 129 18.82 -13.71 -12.28
N LYS A 130 18.39 -12.61 -12.88
CA LYS A 130 19.19 -11.40 -13.07
C LYS A 130 18.89 -10.35 -12.02
N CYS A 131 17.62 -10.21 -11.63
CA CYS A 131 17.18 -9.21 -10.66
C CYS A 131 17.64 -7.78 -11.00
N ASP A 132 17.62 -7.46 -12.29
CA ASP A 132 18.03 -6.18 -12.89
C ASP A 132 16.86 -5.19 -13.07
N GLY A 133 15.67 -5.55 -12.60
CA GLY A 133 14.44 -4.76 -12.71
C GLY A 133 13.76 -4.83 -14.09
N VAL A 134 14.28 -5.64 -15.02
CA VAL A 134 13.83 -5.73 -16.42
C VAL A 134 13.57 -7.18 -16.84
N THR A 135 14.53 -8.06 -16.61
CA THR A 135 14.49 -9.47 -17.03
C THR A 135 13.45 -10.24 -16.23
N ASN A 136 12.58 -10.98 -16.91
CA ASN A 136 11.62 -11.86 -16.24
C ASN A 136 12.32 -13.06 -15.60
N ASP A 137 12.46 -13.02 -14.28
CA ASP A 137 13.18 -13.98 -13.46
C ASP A 137 12.31 -15.17 -13.01
N THR A 138 11.04 -15.23 -13.40
CA THR A 138 10.07 -16.24 -12.92
C THR A 138 10.60 -17.68 -13.03
N ALA A 139 11.17 -18.06 -14.18
CA ALA A 139 11.65 -19.42 -14.38
C ALA A 139 12.83 -19.78 -13.47
N ALA A 140 13.72 -18.83 -13.19
CA ALA A 140 14.84 -19.03 -12.29
C ALA A 140 14.39 -19.12 -10.83
N PHE A 141 13.44 -18.27 -10.42
CA PHE A 141 12.80 -18.35 -9.11
C PHE A 141 12.10 -19.68 -8.88
N GLN A 142 11.34 -20.17 -9.87
CA GLN A 142 10.66 -21.45 -9.75
C GLN A 142 11.66 -22.60 -9.53
N LYS A 143 12.79 -22.60 -10.25
CA LYS A 143 13.86 -23.60 -10.04
C LYS A 143 14.45 -23.52 -8.64
N ALA A 144 14.66 -22.32 -8.10
CA ALA A 144 15.16 -22.13 -6.74
C ALA A 144 14.17 -22.66 -5.69
N ILE A 145 12.88 -22.32 -5.81
CA ILE A 145 11.80 -22.79 -4.91
C ILE A 145 11.70 -24.32 -4.92
N ASN A 146 11.84 -24.93 -6.11
CA ASN A 146 11.81 -26.39 -6.24
C ASN A 146 13.02 -27.05 -5.57
N ALA A 147 14.17 -26.37 -5.53
CA ALA A 147 15.41 -26.93 -5.00
C ALA A 147 15.49 -26.88 -3.47
N GLY A 148 14.91 -25.87 -2.82
CA GLY A 148 15.12 -25.68 -1.39
C GLY A 148 14.57 -24.36 -0.88
N ASP A 149 14.90 -24.05 0.37
CA ASP A 149 14.65 -22.74 0.95
C ASP A 149 15.35 -21.67 0.12
N VAL A 150 14.78 -20.48 0.07
CA VAL A 150 15.24 -19.43 -0.83
C VAL A 150 15.64 -18.21 -0.02
N LEU A 151 16.91 -17.83 -0.10
CA LEU A 151 17.40 -16.54 0.34
C LEU A 151 17.60 -15.66 -0.89
N VAL A 152 16.75 -14.67 -1.05
CA VAL A 152 16.78 -13.74 -2.18
C VAL A 152 17.66 -12.54 -1.82
N PRO A 153 18.77 -12.29 -2.53
CA PRO A 153 19.60 -11.12 -2.29
C PRO A 153 18.87 -9.81 -2.59
N SER A 154 19.44 -8.69 -2.12
CA SER A 154 18.98 -7.35 -2.51
C SER A 154 19.00 -7.18 -4.02
N GLY A 155 17.97 -6.55 -4.57
CA GLY A 155 17.82 -6.35 -6.01
C GLY A 155 16.37 -6.13 -6.40
N THR A 156 16.08 -5.99 -7.69
CA THR A 156 14.70 -5.91 -8.20
C THR A 156 14.47 -7.05 -9.18
N CYS A 157 13.76 -8.09 -8.76
CA CYS A 157 13.48 -9.25 -9.59
C CYS A 157 12.08 -9.13 -10.20
N VAL A 158 11.99 -9.19 -11.54
CA VAL A 158 10.69 -9.13 -12.22
C VAL A 158 10.12 -10.54 -12.26
N ILE A 159 8.97 -10.75 -11.61
CA ILE A 159 8.24 -12.02 -11.61
C ILE A 159 6.94 -11.82 -12.36
N ASN A 160 6.97 -12.14 -13.65
CA ASN A 160 5.89 -11.96 -14.61
C ASN A 160 5.19 -13.29 -14.95
N GLY A 161 5.11 -14.18 -13.97
CA GLY A 161 4.37 -15.43 -14.03
C GLY A 161 4.06 -15.92 -12.61
N THR A 162 3.55 -17.14 -12.51
CA THR A 162 3.17 -17.74 -11.23
C THR A 162 4.30 -18.62 -10.71
N LEU A 163 4.70 -18.37 -9.46
CA LEU A 163 5.60 -19.20 -8.68
C LEU A 163 4.78 -20.12 -7.79
N ASN A 164 4.93 -21.42 -8.00
CA ASN A 164 4.20 -22.45 -7.28
C ASN A 164 5.09 -23.03 -6.18
N VAL A 165 4.62 -22.95 -4.94
CA VAL A 165 5.18 -23.68 -3.80
C VAL A 165 4.30 -24.91 -3.59
N ARG A 166 4.87 -26.09 -3.90
CA ARG A 166 4.21 -27.40 -3.80
C ARG A 166 5.01 -28.33 -2.89
N ALA A 167 5.40 -27.80 -1.74
CA ALA A 167 6.12 -28.47 -0.68
C ALA A 167 5.70 -27.83 0.65
N SER A 168 5.89 -28.54 1.76
CA SER A 168 5.75 -27.98 3.12
C SER A 168 7.13 -27.59 3.67
N ASN A 169 7.18 -26.74 4.69
CA ASN A 169 8.42 -26.22 5.28
C ASN A 169 9.32 -25.50 4.26
N ARG A 170 8.73 -24.84 3.27
CA ARG A 170 9.44 -24.02 2.29
C ARG A 170 9.48 -22.58 2.77
N HIS A 171 10.69 -22.12 3.07
CA HIS A 171 10.91 -20.77 3.55
C HIS A 171 11.57 -19.89 2.48
N ILE A 172 10.96 -18.73 2.21
CA ILE A 172 11.45 -17.72 1.28
C ILE A 172 11.71 -16.44 2.06
N GLN A 173 12.95 -15.95 2.05
CA GLN A 173 13.34 -14.70 2.71
C GLN A 173 14.03 -13.77 1.75
N CYS A 174 13.75 -12.47 1.86
CA CYS A 174 14.38 -11.45 1.04
C CYS A 174 15.31 -10.55 1.86
N GLN A 175 16.42 -10.13 1.25
CA GLN A 175 17.37 -9.16 1.81
C GLN A 175 17.16 -7.80 1.15
N GLN A 176 16.04 -7.12 1.43
CA GLN A 176 15.65 -5.86 0.77
C GLN A 176 15.35 -6.02 -0.73
N THR A 177 14.90 -7.21 -1.15
CA THR A 177 14.52 -7.47 -2.54
C THR A 177 13.18 -6.82 -2.88
N VAL A 178 13.08 -6.27 -4.08
CA VAL A 178 11.81 -5.91 -4.73
C VAL A 178 11.40 -7.04 -5.67
N LEU A 179 10.25 -7.65 -5.43
CA LEU A 179 9.60 -8.62 -6.31
C LEU A 179 8.52 -7.87 -7.10
N LYS A 180 8.75 -7.69 -8.41
CA LYS A 180 7.99 -6.75 -9.24
C LYS A 180 7.15 -7.46 -10.30
N ARG A 181 5.89 -7.04 -10.48
CA ARG A 181 5.08 -7.26 -11.69
C ARG A 181 5.16 -6.02 -12.59
N THR A 182 5.30 -6.20 -13.90
CA THR A 182 5.38 -5.06 -14.85
C THR A 182 4.07 -4.75 -15.56
N THR A 183 3.12 -5.68 -15.57
CA THR A 183 1.78 -5.53 -16.15
C THR A 183 0.74 -6.11 -15.19
N GLY A 184 -0.54 -5.79 -15.37
CA GLY A 184 -1.61 -6.51 -14.66
C GLY A 184 -1.77 -7.92 -15.24
N TYR A 185 -2.02 -8.91 -14.38
CA TYR A 185 -2.11 -10.33 -14.77
C TYR A 185 -3.43 -10.96 -14.34
N ALA A 186 -3.87 -11.96 -15.10
CA ALA A 186 -5.06 -12.74 -14.75
C ALA A 186 -4.73 -13.93 -13.83
N ASN A 187 -3.64 -13.86 -13.06
CA ASN A 187 -3.13 -14.96 -12.26
C ASN A 187 -2.22 -14.46 -11.12
N GLN A 188 -2.14 -15.28 -10.08
CA GLN A 188 -1.39 -15.02 -8.86
C GLN A 188 0.11 -15.02 -9.12
N MET A 189 0.87 -14.29 -8.31
CA MET A 189 2.34 -14.24 -8.38
C MET A 189 2.98 -15.39 -7.58
N PHE A 190 2.57 -15.60 -6.32
CA PHE A 190 2.94 -16.77 -5.52
C PHE A 190 1.68 -17.56 -5.15
N VAL A 191 1.68 -18.86 -5.46
CA VAL A 191 0.64 -19.80 -5.06
C VAL A 191 1.27 -20.85 -4.16
N ILE A 192 0.85 -20.87 -2.90
CA ILE A 192 1.25 -21.86 -1.92
C ILE A 192 0.14 -22.91 -1.84
N GLY A 193 0.49 -24.16 -2.08
CA GLY A 193 -0.44 -25.27 -2.03
C GLY A 193 -1.31 -25.50 -3.27
N ASP A 194 -2.22 -26.46 -3.18
CA ASP A 194 -3.20 -26.82 -4.19
C ASP A 194 -4.43 -27.49 -3.54
N TYR A 195 -5.46 -27.79 -4.34
CA TYR A 195 -6.72 -28.37 -3.83
C TYR A 195 -6.66 -29.86 -3.48
N ASN A 196 -5.56 -30.55 -3.79
CA ASN A 196 -5.45 -32.00 -3.69
C ASN A 196 -4.59 -32.45 -2.51
N ASN A 197 -3.72 -31.59 -2.00
CA ASN A 197 -2.73 -31.93 -0.99
C ASN A 197 -2.78 -30.99 0.20
N TYR A 198 -2.35 -31.48 1.35
CA TYR A 198 -2.15 -30.70 2.56
C TYR A 198 -0.73 -30.13 2.59
N TYR A 199 -0.61 -28.83 2.82
CA TYR A 199 0.68 -28.15 2.94
C TYR A 199 0.76 -27.40 4.27
N HIS A 200 1.97 -27.25 4.82
CA HIS A 200 2.14 -26.60 6.11
C HIS A 200 3.50 -25.94 6.32
N ASP A 201 3.55 -25.00 7.26
CA ASP A 201 4.75 -24.37 7.78
C ASP A 201 5.62 -23.67 6.70
N ASP A 202 5.01 -23.24 5.59
CA ASP A 202 5.68 -22.43 4.58
C ASP A 202 5.75 -20.96 5.03
N SER A 203 6.69 -20.18 4.49
CA SER A 203 6.80 -18.76 4.85
C SER A 203 7.33 -17.88 3.74
N ILE A 204 6.85 -16.64 3.70
CA ILE A 204 7.45 -15.55 2.90
C ILE A 204 7.70 -14.36 3.82
N VAL A 205 8.96 -13.91 3.92
CA VAL A 205 9.33 -12.85 4.87
C VAL A 205 10.30 -11.84 4.28
N ASN A 206 10.18 -10.59 4.75
CA ASN A 206 11.06 -9.45 4.43
C ASN A 206 11.14 -9.06 2.93
N CYS A 207 10.14 -9.45 2.13
CA CYS A 207 10.09 -9.14 0.70
C CYS A 207 9.28 -7.87 0.40
N ASN A 208 9.65 -7.14 -0.65
CA ASN A 208 8.91 -5.97 -1.11
C ASN A 208 8.21 -6.25 -2.45
N PHE A 209 6.90 -6.44 -2.41
CA PHE A 209 6.07 -6.71 -3.57
C PHE A 209 5.56 -5.42 -4.21
N VAL A 210 5.77 -5.28 -5.52
CA VAL A 210 5.33 -4.12 -6.29
C VAL A 210 4.59 -4.57 -7.54
N GLY A 211 3.29 -4.29 -7.58
CA GLY A 211 2.45 -4.57 -8.72
C GLY A 211 2.50 -3.48 -9.79
N ALA A 212 1.75 -3.69 -10.86
CA ALA A 212 1.69 -2.77 -12.01
C ALA A 212 0.52 -1.79 -11.99
N ASN A 213 -0.27 -1.76 -10.91
CA ASN A 213 -1.38 -0.84 -10.72
C ASN A 213 -0.86 0.57 -10.39
N THR A 214 -1.76 1.55 -10.37
CA THR A 214 -1.45 2.93 -10.00
C THR A 214 -1.45 3.15 -8.48
N VAL A 215 -0.83 4.22 -8.01
CA VAL A 215 -0.80 4.59 -6.58
C VAL A 215 -2.21 4.88 -6.05
N VAL A 216 -3.03 5.52 -6.88
CA VAL A 216 -4.49 5.51 -6.74
C VAL A 216 -4.95 4.21 -7.40
N PRO A 217 -5.15 3.11 -6.65
CA PRO A 217 -5.34 1.81 -7.26
C PRO A 217 -6.60 1.83 -8.13
N GLN A 218 -6.55 1.21 -9.30
CA GLN A 218 -7.74 0.94 -10.08
C GLN A 218 -8.27 -0.44 -9.69
N TYR A 219 -9.57 -0.51 -9.41
CA TYR A 219 -10.30 -1.76 -9.26
C TYR A 219 -11.48 -1.75 -10.21
N TYR A 220 -11.64 -2.86 -10.94
CA TYR A 220 -12.69 -3.05 -11.91
C TYR A 220 -13.44 -4.32 -11.56
N ASN A 221 -14.74 -4.19 -11.29
CA ASN A 221 -15.60 -5.36 -11.16
C ASN A 221 -15.58 -6.17 -12.46
N ASN A 222 -15.50 -7.49 -12.35
CA ASN A 222 -15.48 -8.42 -13.48
C ASN A 222 -14.28 -8.25 -14.44
N ASP A 223 -13.13 -7.85 -13.91
CA ASP A 223 -11.88 -7.79 -14.66
C ASP A 223 -10.98 -8.97 -14.32
N ALA A 224 -10.40 -9.61 -15.34
CA ALA A 224 -9.54 -10.78 -15.15
C ALA A 224 -8.34 -10.49 -14.23
N ARG A 225 -7.89 -9.23 -14.14
CA ARG A 225 -6.79 -8.79 -13.27
C ARG A 225 -7.12 -8.85 -11.79
N HIS A 226 -8.36 -9.16 -11.40
CA HIS A 226 -8.72 -9.42 -10.00
C HIS A 226 -7.97 -10.63 -9.39
N TRP A 227 -7.35 -11.47 -10.23
CA TRP A 227 -6.50 -12.59 -9.84
C TRP A 227 -5.02 -12.22 -9.73
N ASP A 228 -4.62 -10.97 -9.97
CA ASP A 228 -3.25 -10.47 -9.78
C ASP A 228 -2.92 -10.35 -8.28
N ILE A 229 -2.98 -11.47 -7.57
CA ILE A 229 -2.76 -11.58 -6.12
C ILE A 229 -1.26 -11.89 -5.92
N PRO A 230 -0.52 -11.08 -5.15
CA PRO A 230 0.90 -11.32 -4.90
C PRO A 230 1.17 -12.65 -4.19
N VAL A 231 0.38 -12.97 -3.17
CA VAL A 231 0.53 -14.21 -2.39
C VAL A 231 -0.85 -14.80 -2.10
N GLU A 232 -1.09 -16.02 -2.54
CA GLU A 232 -2.30 -16.77 -2.21
C GLU A 232 -1.93 -18.16 -1.68
N THR A 233 -2.57 -18.58 -0.58
CA THR A 233 -2.59 -19.98 -0.17
C THR A 233 -3.85 -20.64 -0.73
N VAL A 234 -3.70 -21.82 -1.35
CA VAL A 234 -4.79 -22.48 -2.07
C VAL A 234 -4.95 -23.91 -1.57
N GLY A 235 -6.18 -24.27 -1.20
CA GLY A 235 -6.50 -25.55 -0.58
C GLY A 235 -6.09 -25.58 0.89
N PRO A 236 -5.94 -26.77 1.49
CA PRO A 236 -5.67 -26.88 2.92
C PRO A 236 -4.18 -26.58 3.20
N VAL A 237 -3.86 -25.30 3.42
CA VAL A 237 -2.53 -24.81 3.80
C VAL A 237 -2.57 -24.32 5.25
N SER A 238 -1.69 -24.84 6.10
CA SER A 238 -1.68 -24.50 7.53
C SER A 238 -0.38 -23.87 8.01
N ASN A 239 -0.47 -23.05 9.04
CA ASN A 239 0.66 -22.38 9.67
C ASN A 239 1.53 -21.57 8.68
N PHE A 240 0.94 -21.07 7.59
CA PHE A 240 1.66 -20.20 6.67
C PHE A 240 2.07 -18.91 7.39
N PHE A 241 3.34 -18.53 7.25
CA PHE A 241 3.89 -17.37 7.94
C PHE A 241 4.26 -16.26 6.96
N LEU A 242 3.51 -15.16 7.00
CA LEU A 242 3.75 -13.96 6.19
C LEU A 242 4.12 -12.80 7.10
N ALA A 243 5.40 -12.42 7.11
CA ALA A 243 5.86 -11.38 8.04
C ALA A 243 6.92 -10.41 7.49
N GLY A 244 6.81 -9.14 7.88
CA GLY A 244 7.78 -8.10 7.51
C GLY A 244 7.81 -7.74 6.03
N ASN A 245 6.78 -8.12 5.27
CA ASN A 245 6.71 -7.82 3.84
C ASN A 245 6.06 -6.46 3.58
N SER A 246 6.33 -5.88 2.42
CA SER A 246 5.55 -4.76 1.89
C SER A 246 4.85 -5.16 0.59
N PHE A 247 3.62 -4.69 0.39
CA PHE A 247 2.82 -4.94 -0.79
C PHE A 247 2.24 -3.64 -1.28
N LYS A 248 2.37 -3.35 -2.57
CA LYS A 248 1.70 -2.21 -3.17
C LYS A 248 1.31 -2.41 -4.61
N GLN A 249 0.22 -1.77 -5.01
CA GLN A 249 -0.15 -1.55 -6.41
C GLN A 249 -0.40 -2.83 -7.23
N PHE A 250 -1.03 -3.85 -6.66
CA PHE A 250 -1.55 -4.98 -7.43
C PHE A 250 -3.00 -4.73 -7.85
N PHE A 251 -3.43 -5.38 -8.93
CA PHE A 251 -4.83 -5.30 -9.38
C PHE A 251 -5.74 -6.29 -8.64
N GLY A 252 -5.16 -7.27 -7.97
CA GLY A 252 -5.89 -8.34 -7.32
C GLY A 252 -6.93 -7.86 -6.32
N GLN A 253 -7.96 -8.69 -6.12
CA GLN A 253 -8.94 -8.52 -5.05
C GLN A 253 -8.32 -8.60 -3.65
N SER A 254 -7.07 -9.06 -3.55
CA SER A 254 -6.31 -9.11 -2.32
C SER A 254 -4.81 -8.98 -2.59
N MET A 255 -4.06 -8.57 -1.57
CA MET A 255 -2.59 -8.66 -1.57
C MET A 255 -2.11 -9.97 -0.95
N PHE A 256 -2.85 -10.44 0.05
CA PHE A 256 -2.73 -11.77 0.60
C PHE A 256 -4.14 -12.35 0.78
N GLN A 257 -4.31 -13.61 0.38
CA GLN A 257 -5.55 -14.34 0.54
C GLN A 257 -5.27 -15.80 0.86
N THR A 258 -6.03 -16.36 1.80
CA THR A 258 -6.23 -17.81 1.86
C THR A 258 -7.42 -18.16 1.00
N TYR A 259 -7.45 -19.32 0.34
CA TYR A 259 -8.60 -19.77 -0.42
C TYR A 259 -8.77 -21.29 -0.38
N GLY A 260 -10.02 -21.73 -0.25
CA GLY A 260 -10.39 -23.14 -0.38
C GLY A 260 -11.87 -23.30 -0.69
N SER A 261 -12.25 -24.36 -1.43
CA SER A 261 -13.67 -24.64 -1.73
C SER A 261 -14.48 -24.89 -0.46
N THR A 262 -13.86 -25.50 0.54
CA THR A 262 -14.42 -25.74 1.89
C THR A 262 -13.37 -25.44 2.95
N ASN A 263 -12.16 -25.98 2.77
CA ASN A 263 -11.05 -25.86 3.71
C ASN A 263 -9.87 -25.16 3.02
N GLY A 264 -9.61 -23.92 3.41
CA GLY A 264 -8.42 -23.13 3.06
C GLY A 264 -7.26 -23.29 4.06
N GLY A 265 -7.45 -24.11 5.09
CA GLY A 265 -6.46 -24.45 6.09
C GLY A 265 -6.62 -23.74 7.44
N SER A 266 -5.54 -23.69 8.21
CA SER A 266 -5.60 -23.23 9.59
C SER A 266 -4.28 -22.77 10.16
N GLY A 267 -4.31 -21.77 11.06
CA GLY A 267 -3.13 -21.36 11.85
C GLY A 267 -2.23 -20.33 11.16
N ASP A 268 -2.59 -19.84 9.98
CA ASP A 268 -1.81 -18.85 9.23
C ASP A 268 -1.63 -17.55 10.02
N LYS A 269 -0.43 -16.96 9.93
CA LYS A 269 -0.04 -15.75 10.65
C LYS A 269 0.45 -14.68 9.67
N ILE A 270 -0.30 -13.59 9.62
CA ILE A 270 -0.06 -12.45 8.73
C ILE A 270 0.26 -11.24 9.59
N ILE A 271 1.56 -10.99 9.82
CA ILE A 271 2.01 -10.04 10.85
C ILE A 271 3.07 -9.05 10.38
N TYR A 272 3.02 -7.82 10.90
CA TYR A 272 4.03 -6.80 10.63
C TYR A 272 4.27 -6.54 9.14
N ASN A 273 3.26 -6.71 8.30
CA ASN A 273 3.32 -6.37 6.89
C ASN A 273 2.77 -4.97 6.64
N THR A 274 3.20 -4.36 5.54
CA THR A 274 2.62 -3.13 5.01
C THR A 274 1.85 -3.44 3.73
N PHE A 275 0.57 -3.07 3.68
CA PHE A 275 -0.26 -3.18 2.49
C PHE A 275 -0.70 -1.77 2.07
N ALA A 276 -0.46 -1.39 0.83
CA ALA A 276 -0.80 -0.06 0.32
C ALA A 276 -1.36 -0.09 -1.10
N SER A 277 -2.27 0.83 -1.43
CA SER A 277 -2.81 0.95 -2.79
C SER A 277 -3.38 -0.38 -3.30
N CYS A 278 -4.30 -0.98 -2.54
CA CYS A 278 -4.91 -2.25 -2.92
C CYS A 278 -6.11 -2.05 -3.85
N GLY A 279 -6.36 -3.02 -4.72
CA GLY A 279 -7.61 -3.07 -5.49
C GLY A 279 -8.82 -3.24 -4.56
N TYR A 280 -8.68 -4.08 -3.53
CA TYR A 280 -9.73 -4.32 -2.54
C TYR A 280 -9.12 -4.68 -1.17
N TYR A 281 -8.81 -5.95 -0.90
CA TYR A 281 -8.22 -6.38 0.37
C TYR A 281 -6.69 -6.21 0.40
N GLY A 282 -6.16 -5.93 1.58
CA GLY A 282 -4.76 -6.18 1.90
C GLY A 282 -4.63 -7.67 2.23
N PRO A 283 -4.68 -8.05 3.51
CA PRO A 283 -4.86 -9.44 3.93
C PRO A 283 -6.34 -9.81 4.12
N VAL A 284 -6.74 -10.96 3.60
CA VAL A 284 -8.06 -11.55 3.81
C VAL A 284 -7.97 -13.05 4.05
N PHE A 285 -8.82 -13.56 4.92
CA PHE A 285 -9.03 -15.00 5.10
C PHE A 285 -10.33 -15.44 4.44
N VAL A 286 -10.22 -16.37 3.50
CA VAL A 286 -11.33 -17.12 2.90
C VAL A 286 -11.15 -18.59 3.28
N ALA A 287 -12.22 -19.23 3.76
CA ALA A 287 -12.25 -20.66 4.11
C ALA A 287 -11.25 -21.10 5.21
N HIS A 288 -10.85 -20.23 6.13
CA HIS A 288 -9.74 -20.46 7.05
C HIS A 288 -10.15 -20.42 8.53
N THR A 289 -9.44 -21.15 9.39
CA THR A 289 -9.71 -21.23 10.84
C THR A 289 -8.46 -21.00 11.70
N ASN A 290 -8.61 -20.53 12.94
CA ASN A 290 -7.49 -20.32 13.89
C ASN A 290 -6.36 -19.41 13.37
N GLY A 291 -6.62 -18.56 12.37
CA GLY A 291 -5.64 -17.67 11.80
C GLY A 291 -5.44 -16.39 12.61
N TYR A 292 -4.36 -15.67 12.32
CA TYR A 292 -4.01 -14.42 12.98
C TYR A 292 -3.60 -13.36 11.95
N ILE A 293 -4.35 -12.26 11.87
CA ILE A 293 -3.98 -11.06 11.11
C ILE A 293 -3.73 -9.94 12.11
N GLY A 294 -2.47 -9.57 12.33
CA GLY A 294 -2.20 -8.52 13.31
C GLY A 294 -0.93 -7.73 13.14
N HIS A 295 -0.90 -6.55 13.76
CA HIS A 295 0.21 -5.60 13.68
C HIS A 295 0.58 -5.16 12.25
N ASN A 296 -0.36 -5.22 11.30
CA ASN A 296 -0.14 -4.76 9.94
C ASN A 296 -0.48 -3.26 9.81
N THR A 297 0.21 -2.59 8.89
CA THR A 297 -0.14 -1.23 8.44
C THR A 297 -0.81 -1.33 7.08
N VAL A 298 -2.02 -0.80 6.95
CA VAL A 298 -2.87 -0.98 5.78
C VAL A 298 -3.39 0.38 5.30
N THR A 299 -3.09 0.73 4.05
CA THR A 299 -3.50 2.00 3.43
C THR A 299 -4.26 1.74 2.13
N ASP A 300 -5.50 2.23 2.05
CA ASP A 300 -6.39 2.02 0.89
C ASP A 300 -6.69 0.54 0.60
N CYS A 301 -6.80 -0.28 1.65
CA CYS A 301 -7.19 -1.68 1.54
C CYS A 301 -8.17 -2.07 2.66
N ALA A 302 -9.04 -3.03 2.39
CA ALA A 302 -9.77 -3.73 3.45
C ALA A 302 -8.90 -4.77 4.16
N VAL A 303 -9.33 -5.14 5.35
CA VAL A 303 -8.79 -6.23 6.16
C VAL A 303 -9.95 -7.06 6.65
N GLY A 304 -9.87 -8.38 6.54
CA GLY A 304 -10.90 -9.17 7.19
C GLY A 304 -10.95 -10.65 6.89
N ILE A 305 -12.15 -11.17 7.14
CA ILE A 305 -12.58 -12.51 6.77
C ILE A 305 -13.74 -12.35 5.79
N GLU A 306 -13.67 -13.04 4.68
CA GLU A 306 -14.66 -12.99 3.62
C GLU A 306 -14.80 -14.38 3.02
N ASN A 307 -15.84 -15.11 3.42
CA ASN A 307 -16.17 -16.35 2.72
C ASN A 307 -17.06 -16.01 1.51
N ASP A 308 -16.94 -16.78 0.42
CA ASP A 308 -17.83 -16.70 -0.74
C ASP A 308 -19.21 -17.30 -0.40
N ASN A 309 -19.23 -18.31 0.47
CA ASN A 309 -20.44 -19.06 0.81
C ASN A 309 -20.37 -19.71 2.20
N THR A 310 -21.48 -20.31 2.64
CA THR A 310 -21.64 -20.90 3.98
C THR A 310 -20.94 -22.26 4.17
N THR A 311 -20.45 -22.89 3.11
CA THR A 311 -19.75 -24.18 3.20
C THR A 311 -18.26 -24.00 3.51
N GLN A 312 -17.71 -22.82 3.26
CA GLN A 312 -16.34 -22.49 3.58
C GLN A 312 -16.15 -22.36 5.09
N GLN A 313 -15.07 -22.98 5.58
CA GLN A 313 -14.75 -23.00 7.00
C GLN A 313 -14.39 -21.61 7.51
N THR A 314 -14.79 -21.31 8.73
CA THR A 314 -14.42 -20.09 9.44
C THR A 314 -14.54 -20.35 10.93
N GLY A 315 -13.71 -19.69 11.72
CA GLY A 315 -13.82 -19.71 13.18
C GLY A 315 -12.49 -19.58 13.88
N HIS A 316 -12.53 -18.97 15.07
CA HIS A 316 -11.38 -18.72 15.94
C HIS A 316 -10.26 -17.90 15.28
N ASN A 317 -10.54 -17.23 14.15
CA ASN A 317 -9.60 -16.29 13.57
C ASN A 317 -9.56 -15.02 14.41
N VAL A 318 -8.37 -14.43 14.53
CA VAL A 318 -8.14 -13.21 15.30
C VAL A 318 -7.57 -12.13 14.41
N ILE A 319 -8.21 -10.95 14.44
CA ILE A 319 -7.77 -9.74 13.74
C ILE A 319 -7.51 -8.65 14.77
N GLU A 320 -6.26 -8.29 15.00
CA GLU A 320 -5.93 -7.31 16.03
C GLU A 320 -4.70 -6.44 15.77
N TYR A 321 -4.69 -5.26 16.41
CA TYR A 321 -3.55 -4.32 16.35
C TYR A 321 -3.18 -3.86 14.94
N ASN A 322 -4.10 -3.94 13.97
CA ASN A 322 -3.89 -3.39 12.64
C ASN A 322 -4.21 -1.90 12.61
N THR A 323 -3.43 -1.13 11.85
CA THR A 323 -3.71 0.27 11.53
C THR A 323 -4.21 0.36 10.09
N ILE A 324 -5.46 0.77 9.91
CA ILE A 324 -6.17 0.76 8.62
C ILE A 324 -6.58 2.21 8.30
N LYS A 325 -6.16 2.71 7.14
CA LYS A 325 -6.35 4.11 6.75
C LYS A 325 -6.78 4.25 5.30
N ALA A 326 -7.78 5.07 5.05
CA ALA A 326 -8.05 5.60 3.72
C ALA A 326 -7.21 6.86 3.45
N VAL A 327 -6.59 6.91 2.28
CA VAL A 327 -5.97 8.10 1.67
C VAL A 327 -6.70 8.43 0.37
N TYR A 328 -6.89 7.45 -0.50
CA TYR A 328 -7.71 7.55 -1.73
C TYR A 328 -9.09 6.90 -1.55
N GLY A 329 -9.18 5.77 -0.84
CA GLY A 329 -10.42 5.08 -0.50
C GLY A 329 -10.91 4.07 -1.55
N TYR A 330 -10.12 3.00 -1.77
CA TYR A 330 -10.44 1.90 -2.70
C TYR A 330 -10.61 0.54 -2.01
N GLY A 331 -10.50 0.47 -0.70
CA GLY A 331 -10.39 -0.80 0.02
C GLY A 331 -11.67 -1.63 0.11
N ALA A 332 -12.85 -1.13 -0.29
CA ALA A 332 -14.09 -1.92 -0.36
C ALA A 332 -15.14 -1.18 -1.21
N PRO A 333 -14.88 -1.04 -2.52
CA PRO A 333 -15.59 -0.11 -3.37
C PRO A 333 -17.07 -0.46 -3.53
N ASP A 334 -17.39 -1.73 -3.74
CA ASP A 334 -18.74 -2.26 -3.85
C ASP A 334 -19.54 -2.14 -2.54
N MET A 335 -18.90 -2.27 -1.37
CA MET A 335 -19.53 -2.13 -0.04
C MET A 335 -19.73 -0.68 0.44
N SER A 336 -19.52 0.31 -0.44
CA SER A 336 -19.67 1.75 -0.11
C SER A 336 -18.81 2.15 1.11
N SER A 337 -17.57 1.65 1.14
CA SER A 337 -16.58 2.00 2.14
C SER A 337 -15.24 2.33 1.52
N SER A 338 -14.55 3.31 2.12
CA SER A 338 -13.22 3.72 1.65
C SER A 338 -12.15 2.69 1.99
N VAL A 339 -12.19 2.16 3.21
CA VAL A 339 -11.50 0.95 3.63
C VAL A 339 -12.37 0.28 4.68
N MET A 340 -12.29 -1.04 4.76
CA MET A 340 -13.15 -1.84 5.62
C MET A 340 -12.33 -2.70 6.58
N LEU A 341 -12.84 -2.82 7.82
CA LEU A 341 -12.47 -3.88 8.76
C LEU A 341 -13.69 -4.78 9.00
N THR A 342 -13.53 -6.09 8.78
CA THR A 342 -14.59 -7.08 8.96
C THR A 342 -14.07 -8.40 9.54
N GLY A 343 -14.89 -9.08 10.31
CA GLY A 343 -14.68 -10.42 10.86
C GLY A 343 -15.50 -11.51 10.17
N GLY A 344 -16.14 -11.18 9.04
CA GLY A 344 -16.94 -12.09 8.22
C GLY A 344 -18.05 -11.35 7.46
N VAL A 345 -18.09 -11.46 6.12
CA VAL A 345 -19.10 -10.78 5.28
C VAL A 345 -20.06 -11.67 4.48
N ALA A 346 -19.78 -12.97 4.32
CA ALA A 346 -20.72 -13.89 3.67
C ALA A 346 -22.03 -14.00 4.47
N ALA A 347 -23.16 -13.75 3.83
CA ALA A 347 -24.46 -13.92 4.47
C ALA A 347 -24.65 -15.37 4.95
N SER A 348 -25.10 -15.56 6.19
CA SER A 348 -25.46 -16.86 6.80
C SER A 348 -24.32 -17.83 7.19
N ALA A 349 -23.05 -17.42 7.17
CA ALA A 349 -21.97 -18.19 7.81
C ALA A 349 -21.84 -17.84 9.31
N ASP A 350 -21.48 -18.81 10.16
CA ASP A 350 -21.29 -18.60 11.61
C ASP A 350 -19.88 -18.03 11.87
N TYR A 351 -19.81 -16.75 12.19
CA TYR A 351 -18.56 -16.07 12.53
C TYR A 351 -18.38 -15.85 14.03
N SER A 352 -19.26 -16.38 14.91
CA SER A 352 -19.26 -16.04 16.35
C SER A 352 -17.95 -16.28 17.07
N THR A 353 -17.12 -17.21 16.59
CA THR A 353 -15.85 -17.54 17.23
C THR A 353 -14.69 -16.68 16.73
N ASN A 354 -14.89 -15.88 15.68
CA ASN A 354 -13.89 -14.92 15.22
C ASN A 354 -13.85 -13.70 16.15
N ILE A 355 -12.64 -13.18 16.35
CA ILE A 355 -12.37 -12.05 17.24
C ILE A 355 -11.75 -10.92 16.42
N VAL A 356 -12.36 -9.74 16.47
CA VAL A 356 -11.82 -8.52 15.86
C VAL A 356 -11.64 -7.49 16.95
N ARG A 357 -10.40 -7.15 17.31
CA ARG A 357 -10.16 -6.24 18.43
C ARG A 357 -8.93 -5.37 18.33
N ASN A 358 -8.91 -4.27 19.07
CA ASN A 358 -7.72 -3.39 19.19
C ASN A 358 -7.19 -2.87 17.84
N ASN A 359 -8.00 -2.84 16.78
CA ASN A 359 -7.62 -2.26 15.50
C ASN A 359 -7.96 -0.76 15.46
N THR A 360 -7.29 -0.01 14.60
CA THR A 360 -7.63 1.40 14.35
C THR A 360 -8.02 1.58 12.89
N VAL A 361 -9.19 2.18 12.64
CA VAL A 361 -9.71 2.46 11.29
C VAL A 361 -9.93 3.97 11.14
N SER A 362 -9.45 4.56 10.03
CA SER A 362 -9.39 6.02 9.85
C SER A 362 -9.56 6.46 8.39
N GLY A 363 -9.97 7.72 8.21
CA GLY A 363 -9.95 8.42 6.93
C GLY A 363 -11.22 8.25 6.09
N THR A 364 -11.34 9.09 5.06
CA THR A 364 -12.37 9.01 4.02
C THR A 364 -11.72 8.85 2.65
N SER A 365 -12.49 8.48 1.64
CA SER A 365 -12.04 8.57 0.26
C SER A 365 -11.82 10.02 -0.13
N ASN A 366 -10.95 10.25 -1.10
CA ASN A 366 -10.78 11.55 -1.73
C ASN A 366 -11.47 11.58 -3.11
N ALA A 367 -11.36 12.69 -3.86
CA ALA A 367 -12.00 12.83 -5.16
C ALA A 367 -11.52 11.81 -6.21
N GLN A 368 -10.37 11.18 -5.99
CA GLN A 368 -9.81 10.15 -6.86
C GLN A 368 -10.28 8.75 -6.45
N GLY A 369 -10.99 8.59 -5.33
CA GLY A 369 -11.56 7.32 -4.87
C GLY A 369 -12.60 6.75 -5.83
N PHE A 370 -12.79 5.42 -5.81
CA PHE A 370 -13.67 4.71 -6.76
C PHE A 370 -15.10 5.27 -6.85
N ARG A 371 -15.72 5.59 -5.71
CA ARG A 371 -17.07 6.18 -5.62
C ARG A 371 -17.05 7.69 -5.34
N GLY A 372 -15.91 8.36 -5.53
CA GLY A 372 -15.72 9.78 -5.27
C GLY A 372 -15.34 10.09 -3.81
N ALA A 373 -15.33 11.39 -3.47
CA ALA A 373 -14.83 11.89 -2.19
C ALA A 373 -15.77 11.67 -1.00
N ASN A 374 -15.20 11.71 0.20
CA ASN A 374 -15.88 11.76 1.50
C ASN A 374 -16.65 10.50 1.89
N ILE A 375 -16.37 9.36 1.27
CA ILE A 375 -16.94 8.08 1.70
C ILE A 375 -16.24 7.69 3.00
N PRO A 376 -16.98 7.30 4.05
CA PRO A 376 -16.35 6.92 5.29
C PRO A 376 -15.68 5.54 5.18
N SER A 377 -14.58 5.38 5.90
CA SER A 377 -14.06 4.06 6.24
C SER A 377 -15.02 3.36 7.20
N ARG A 378 -15.08 2.03 7.19
CA ARG A 378 -16.05 1.28 8.00
C ARG A 378 -15.39 0.19 8.83
N THR A 379 -15.79 0.13 10.09
CA THR A 379 -15.78 -1.14 10.82
C THR A 379 -17.15 -1.76 10.66
N ILE A 380 -17.23 -2.93 10.01
CA ILE A 380 -18.50 -3.60 9.78
C ILE A 380 -18.71 -4.65 10.86
N ILE A 381 -19.77 -4.47 11.64
CA ILE A 381 -20.23 -5.40 12.67
C ILE A 381 -21.47 -6.07 12.09
N GLY A 382 -21.41 -7.35 11.73
CA GLY A 382 -22.49 -8.05 11.01
C GLY A 382 -23.74 -8.39 11.85
N LYS A 383 -24.24 -7.48 12.69
CA LYS A 383 -25.31 -7.76 13.68
C LYS A 383 -26.61 -8.25 13.04
N ASN A 384 -26.82 -7.96 11.75
CA ASN A 384 -28.05 -8.28 11.00
C ASN A 384 -27.86 -9.31 9.86
N TRP A 385 -26.73 -10.01 9.74
CA TRP A 385 -26.44 -10.92 8.62
C TRP A 385 -26.87 -12.39 8.80
N GLY A 386 -27.65 -12.69 9.84
CA GLY A 386 -28.16 -14.05 10.11
C GLY A 386 -27.09 -14.99 10.69
N VAL A 387 -27.49 -15.71 11.74
CA VAL A 387 -26.73 -16.68 12.56
C VAL A 387 -25.28 -16.28 12.87
N LYS A 388 -25.13 -15.48 13.94
CA LYS A 388 -23.90 -15.27 14.74
C LYS A 388 -22.75 -14.48 14.10
N ALA A 389 -22.77 -13.16 14.35
CA ALA A 389 -21.69 -12.23 14.01
C ALA A 389 -20.40 -12.48 14.83
N ALA A 390 -19.25 -12.08 14.27
CA ALA A 390 -17.97 -12.05 14.96
C ALA A 390 -17.97 -11.15 16.21
N GLN A 391 -17.03 -11.38 17.11
CA GLN A 391 -16.89 -10.63 18.36
C GLN A 391 -16.00 -9.40 18.14
N TYR A 392 -16.58 -8.20 18.27
CA TYR A 392 -15.86 -6.93 18.14
C TYR A 392 -15.63 -6.30 19.52
N SER A 393 -14.39 -5.93 19.83
CA SER A 393 -14.06 -5.23 21.08
C SER A 393 -12.89 -4.26 20.88
N ASN A 394 -12.90 -3.09 21.53
CA ASN A 394 -11.78 -2.14 21.54
C ASN A 394 -11.23 -1.72 20.16
N ASN A 395 -12.02 -1.85 19.09
CA ASN A 395 -11.66 -1.28 17.79
C ASN A 395 -11.92 0.23 17.84
N THR A 396 -10.95 1.01 17.40
CA THR A 396 -11.02 2.47 17.40
C THR A 396 -11.33 2.96 16.00
N CYS A 397 -12.48 3.61 15.86
CA CYS A 397 -12.91 4.27 14.63
C CYS A 397 -12.67 5.78 14.83
N VAL A 398 -11.67 6.33 14.14
CA VAL A 398 -11.26 7.75 14.30
C VAL A 398 -11.85 8.62 13.18
N SER A 399 -11.37 9.86 13.01
CA SER A 399 -11.86 10.81 12.01
C SER A 399 -12.03 10.17 10.61
N GLY A 400 -13.21 10.35 10.01
CA GLY A 400 -13.59 9.79 8.70
C GLY A 400 -14.06 8.34 8.71
N CYS A 401 -14.01 7.65 9.85
CA CYS A 401 -14.54 6.29 9.98
C CYS A 401 -15.96 6.28 10.58
N SER A 402 -16.73 5.24 10.26
CA SER A 402 -18.03 4.92 10.87
C SER A 402 -18.10 3.45 11.26
N VAL A 403 -18.97 3.12 12.22
CA VAL A 403 -19.29 1.73 12.57
C VAL A 403 -20.63 1.38 11.95
N THR A 404 -20.68 0.29 11.18
CA THR A 404 -21.92 -0.19 10.53
C THR A 404 -22.36 -1.46 11.23
N GLN A 405 -23.64 -1.56 11.63
CA GLN A 405 -24.22 -2.71 12.33
C GLN A 405 -25.17 -3.52 11.45
#